data_AF-A0A5E3WD52-F1
#
_entry.id   AF-A0A5E3WD52-F1
#
_cell.length_a   1.000
_cell.length_b   1.000
_cell.length_c   1.000
_cell.angle_alpha   90.00
_cell.angle_beta   90.00
_cell.angle_gamma   90.00
#
_symmetry.space_group_name_H-M   'P 1'
#
loop_
_entity.id
_entity.type
_entity.pdbx_description
1 polymer ?
#
loop_
_entity_poly.entity_id
_entity_poly.type
_entity_poly.pdbx_seq_one_letter_code
_entity_poly.pdbx_strand_id
1 'polypeptide(L)'
;MATTYAETSWVTNSQTCIVPGCNKPAPNQCSVCRCVKYCSPECQTADWKTHKKLCKQFEKQRIDSIQSKLDGITAIIKRQEDEEKKAGKRPDKRVCTGCNVRFRRDYPIDQECPDCGYVACESCSCHHSRGTCECPNSNFGGPYCNRQPAWYHGGRGGRYSGDYHPEGYNLGPETDPDLYEAEPRTCDNCGERKFCLSPAGIQELSRMY
;
A
#
# COMPACT_ATOMS: atom_id res chain seq x y z
N MET A 1 -34.24 -17.31 -36.62
CA MET A 1 -33.60 -18.13 -35.57
C MET A 1 -33.60 -17.30 -34.28
N ALA A 2 -34.15 -17.85 -33.21
CA ALA A 2 -34.33 -17.16 -31.93
C ALA A 2 -33.03 -17.26 -31.10
N THR A 3 -32.29 -16.17 -30.99
CA THR A 3 -31.19 -16.06 -30.02
C THR A 3 -31.80 -15.99 -28.62
N THR A 4 -31.86 -17.14 -27.99
CA THR A 4 -32.19 -17.27 -26.56
C THR A 4 -31.07 -16.60 -25.75
N TYR A 5 -31.41 -16.13 -24.55
CA TYR A 5 -30.50 -15.55 -23.53
C TYR A 5 -29.28 -16.43 -23.15
N ALA A 6 -29.05 -17.56 -23.84
CA ALA A 6 -28.06 -18.57 -23.52
C ALA A 6 -26.66 -18.33 -24.14
N GLU A 7 -26.52 -17.44 -25.12
CA GLU A 7 -25.24 -17.25 -25.84
C GLU A 7 -24.52 -15.91 -25.59
N THR A 8 -25.16 -14.94 -24.92
CA THR A 8 -24.49 -13.69 -24.55
C THR A 8 -23.86 -13.82 -23.16
N SER A 9 -22.57 -14.14 -23.18
CA SER A 9 -21.72 -14.08 -21.99
C SER A 9 -21.86 -12.70 -21.32
N TRP A 10 -22.42 -12.68 -20.12
CA TRP A 10 -22.35 -11.61 -19.10
C TRP A 10 -23.01 -10.27 -19.48
N VAL A 11 -24.24 -10.07 -18.98
CA VAL A 11 -24.91 -8.78 -18.68
C VAL A 11 -24.30 -7.58 -19.40
N THR A 12 -24.72 -7.35 -20.64
CA THR A 12 -24.20 -6.26 -21.43
C THR A 12 -24.60 -4.93 -20.82
N ASN A 13 -23.62 -4.19 -20.30
CA ASN A 13 -23.70 -2.73 -20.19
C ASN A 13 -23.69 -2.12 -21.61
N SER A 14 -24.62 -2.55 -22.48
CA SER A 14 -24.81 -1.97 -23.80
C SER A 14 -25.57 -0.66 -23.64
N GLN A 15 -25.29 0.31 -24.50
CA GLN A 15 -26.07 1.55 -24.63
C GLN A 15 -27.23 1.39 -25.62
N THR A 16 -27.44 0.18 -26.13
CA THR A 16 -28.43 -0.17 -27.16
C THR A 16 -29.51 -1.08 -26.61
N CYS A 17 -30.66 -1.10 -27.28
CA CYS A 17 -31.81 -1.89 -26.88
C CYS A 17 -31.48 -3.39 -26.92
N ILE A 18 -31.92 -4.13 -25.89
CA ILE A 18 -31.68 -5.58 -25.81
C ILE A 18 -32.52 -6.39 -26.81
N VAL A 19 -33.63 -5.82 -27.31
CA VAL A 19 -34.56 -6.56 -28.17
C VAL A 19 -33.86 -6.90 -29.48
N PRO A 20 -33.80 -8.19 -29.87
CA PRO A 20 -33.11 -8.60 -31.10
C PRO A 20 -33.64 -7.84 -32.33
N GLY A 21 -32.72 -7.30 -33.13
CA GLY A 21 -33.06 -6.48 -34.30
C GLY A 21 -33.37 -5.02 -34.00
N CYS A 22 -33.46 -4.61 -32.72
CA CYS A 22 -33.61 -3.22 -32.34
C CYS A 22 -32.26 -2.60 -31.95
N ASN A 23 -31.62 -1.90 -32.89
CA ASN A 23 -30.32 -1.25 -32.66
C ASN A 23 -30.44 0.20 -32.16
N LYS A 24 -31.61 0.58 -31.64
CA LYS A 24 -31.84 1.95 -31.13
C LYS A 24 -31.08 2.18 -29.82
N PRO A 25 -30.65 3.42 -29.54
CA PRO A 25 -30.17 3.79 -28.22
C PRO A 25 -31.19 3.45 -27.14
N ALA A 26 -30.70 2.96 -25.99
CA ALA A 26 -31.53 2.51 -24.89
C ALA A 26 -31.32 3.37 -23.64
N PRO A 27 -31.98 4.56 -23.56
CA PRO A 27 -31.89 5.42 -22.40
C PRO A 27 -32.64 4.84 -21.18
N ASN A 28 -33.58 3.92 -21.42
CA ASN A 28 -34.40 3.34 -20.37
C ASN A 28 -33.81 2.02 -19.89
N GLN A 29 -33.98 1.71 -18.61
CA GLN A 29 -33.57 0.44 -18.01
C GLN A 29 -34.73 -0.16 -17.21
N CYS A 30 -34.73 -1.49 -17.06
CA CYS A 30 -35.71 -2.16 -16.21
C CYS A 30 -35.62 -1.59 -14.78
N SER A 31 -36.73 -1.11 -14.23
CA SER A 31 -36.77 -0.45 -12.91
C SER A 31 -36.38 -1.35 -11.75
N VAL A 32 -36.62 -2.67 -11.89
CA VAL A 32 -36.34 -3.70 -10.89
C VAL A 32 -34.86 -4.07 -10.90
N CYS A 33 -34.41 -4.76 -11.96
CA CYS A 33 -33.05 -5.26 -12.01
C CYS A 33 -32.01 -4.19 -12.34
N ARG A 34 -32.38 -3.16 -13.11
CA ARG A 34 -31.48 -2.12 -13.67
C ARG A 34 -30.28 -2.67 -14.47
N CYS A 35 -30.37 -3.91 -14.95
CA CYS A 35 -29.31 -4.58 -15.71
C CYS A 35 -29.56 -4.61 -17.21
N VAL A 36 -30.81 -4.48 -17.65
CA VAL A 36 -31.22 -4.56 -19.05
C VAL A 36 -31.77 -3.22 -19.51
N LYS A 37 -31.37 -2.77 -20.70
CA LYS A 37 -31.77 -1.49 -21.28
C LYS A 37 -32.68 -1.64 -22.50
N TYR A 38 -33.63 -0.72 -22.63
CA TYR A 38 -34.62 -0.67 -23.70
C TYR A 38 -34.67 0.73 -24.33
N CYS A 39 -34.96 0.80 -25.63
CA CYS A 39 -35.23 2.09 -26.27
C CYS A 39 -36.59 2.67 -25.87
N SER A 40 -37.56 1.83 -25.52
CA SER A 40 -38.94 2.24 -25.22
C SER A 40 -39.73 1.18 -24.41
N PRO A 41 -40.89 1.54 -23.82
CA PRO A 41 -41.74 0.61 -23.08
C PRO A 41 -42.28 -0.55 -23.92
N GLU A 42 -42.46 -0.36 -25.22
CA GLU A 42 -42.93 -1.41 -26.14
C GLU A 42 -41.88 -2.53 -26.25
N CYS A 43 -40.60 -2.15 -26.37
CA CYS A 43 -39.49 -3.10 -26.40
C CYS A 43 -39.33 -3.84 -25.06
N GLN A 44 -39.56 -3.16 -23.93
CA GLN A 44 -39.59 -3.80 -22.62
C GLN A 44 -40.71 -4.83 -22.51
N THR A 45 -41.91 -4.48 -22.98
CA THR A 45 -43.09 -5.37 -22.95
C THR A 45 -42.88 -6.59 -23.84
N ALA A 46 -42.26 -6.41 -25.01
CA ALA A 46 -41.93 -7.49 -25.94
C ALA A 46 -40.96 -8.51 -25.33
N ASP A 47 -39.92 -8.04 -24.63
CA ASP A 47 -38.93 -8.90 -23.94
C ASP A 47 -39.41 -9.42 -22.58
N TRP A 48 -40.52 -8.91 -22.02
CA TRP A 48 -40.92 -9.24 -20.65
C TRP A 48 -41.11 -10.75 -20.39
N LYS A 49 -41.63 -11.51 -21.37
CA LYS A 49 -41.85 -12.96 -21.24
C LYS A 49 -40.54 -13.73 -20.98
N THR A 50 -39.44 -13.28 -21.58
CA THR A 50 -38.10 -13.83 -21.42
C THR A 50 -37.41 -13.23 -20.21
N HIS A 51 -37.40 -11.89 -20.12
CA HIS A 51 -36.74 -11.15 -19.05
C HIS A 51 -37.27 -11.47 -17.64
N LYS A 52 -38.59 -11.63 -17.46
CA LYS A 52 -39.21 -11.85 -16.15
C LYS A 52 -38.58 -13.02 -15.37
N LYS A 53 -38.18 -14.08 -16.08
CA LYS A 53 -37.56 -15.28 -15.50
C LYS A 53 -36.19 -14.98 -14.86
N LEU A 54 -35.46 -14.01 -15.41
CA LEU A 54 -34.10 -13.65 -15.00
C LEU A 54 -34.02 -12.33 -14.23
N CYS A 55 -35.07 -11.50 -14.29
CA CYS A 55 -35.12 -10.16 -13.70
C CYS A 55 -34.71 -10.15 -12.21
N LYS A 56 -35.26 -11.08 -11.43
CA LYS A 56 -34.95 -11.19 -9.99
C LYS A 56 -33.52 -11.66 -9.71
N GLN A 57 -32.98 -12.54 -10.56
CA GLN A 57 -31.58 -12.97 -10.47
C GLN A 57 -30.63 -11.81 -10.77
N PHE A 58 -30.92 -11.02 -11.81
CA PHE A 58 -30.14 -9.83 -12.15
C PHE A 58 -30.21 -8.76 -11.05
N GLU A 59 -31.38 -8.55 -10.46
CA GLU A 59 -31.53 -7.65 -9.31
C GLU A 59 -30.62 -8.07 -8.15
N LYS A 60 -30.65 -9.35 -7.79
CA LYS A 60 -29.79 -9.91 -6.73
C LYS A 60 -28.31 -9.73 -7.08
N GLN A 61 -27.89 -10.10 -8.29
CA GLN A 61 -26.49 -9.95 -8.73
C GLN A 61 -26.02 -8.48 -8.68
N ARG A 62 -26.87 -7.53 -9.06
CA ARG A 62 -26.56 -6.09 -8.95
C ARG A 62 -26.35 -5.68 -7.51
N ILE A 63 -27.24 -6.11 -6.61
CA ILE A 63 -27.15 -5.79 -5.17
C ILE A 63 -25.90 -6.44 -4.57
N ASP A 64 -25.65 -7.72 -4.84
CA ASP A 64 -24.47 -8.46 -4.36
C ASP A 64 -23.17 -7.77 -4.83
N SER A 65 -23.13 -7.28 -6.08
CA SER A 65 -21.98 -6.53 -6.61
C SER A 65 -21.77 -5.19 -5.90
N ILE A 66 -22.85 -4.47 -5.59
CA ILE A 66 -22.78 -3.21 -4.83
C ILE A 66 -22.31 -3.49 -3.40
N GLN A 67 -22.86 -4.52 -2.75
CA GLN A 67 -22.49 -4.91 -1.39
C GLN A 67 -21.00 -5.28 -1.30
N SER A 68 -20.50 -6.09 -2.24
CA SER A 68 -19.09 -6.46 -2.28
C SER A 68 -18.15 -5.26 -2.40
N LYS A 69 -18.53 -4.22 -3.16
CA LYS A 69 -17.78 -2.97 -3.24
C LYS A 69 -17.81 -2.20 -1.92
N LEU A 70 -18.97 -2.12 -1.28
CA LEU A 70 -19.12 -1.46 0.02
C LEU A 70 -18.27 -2.16 1.09
N ASP A 71 -18.30 -3.49 1.14
CA ASP A 71 -17.49 -4.29 2.07
C ASP A 71 -15.99 -4.02 1.86
N GLY A 72 -15.55 -3.89 0.59
CA GLY A 72 -14.19 -3.51 0.24
C GLY A 72 -13.80 -2.11 0.75
N ILE A 73 -14.68 -1.12 0.59
CA ILE A 73 -14.47 0.25 1.11
C ILE A 73 -14.41 0.24 2.64
N THR A 74 -15.34 -0.45 3.31
CA THR A 74 -15.35 -0.57 4.77
C THR A 74 -14.08 -1.24 5.29
N ALA A 75 -13.55 -2.25 4.60
CA ALA A 75 -12.29 -2.88 4.97
C ALA A 75 -11.10 -1.92 4.85
N ILE A 76 -11.08 -1.02 3.86
CA ILE A 76 -10.04 0.00 3.71
C ILE A 76 -10.09 1.00 4.88
N ILE A 77 -11.29 1.54 5.18
CA ILE A 77 -11.49 2.49 6.29
C ILE A 77 -11.03 1.86 7.62
N LYS A 78 -11.45 0.61 7.88
CA LYS A 78 -11.06 -0.09 9.11
C LYS A 78 -9.54 -0.28 9.22
N ARG A 79 -8.84 -0.57 8.11
CA ARG A 79 -7.37 -0.68 8.11
C ARG A 79 -6.70 0.64 8.49
N GLN A 80 -7.18 1.76 7.94
CA GLN A 80 -6.67 3.09 8.27
C GLN A 80 -6.85 3.40 9.77
N GLU A 81 -8.06 3.15 10.32
CA GLU A 81 -8.32 3.33 11.75
C GLU A 81 -7.42 2.44 12.64
N ASP A 82 -7.19 1.19 12.23
CA ASP A 82 -6.35 0.25 12.97
C ASP A 82 -4.86 0.66 12.92
N GLU A 83 -4.39 1.20 11.80
CA GLU A 83 -3.05 1.77 11.64
C GLU A 83 -2.86 3.01 12.52
N GLU A 84 -3.82 3.94 12.51
CA GLU A 84 -3.81 5.12 13.40
C GLU A 84 -3.80 4.71 14.88
N LYS A 85 -4.60 3.72 15.26
CA LYS A 85 -4.62 3.19 16.64
C LYS A 85 -3.29 2.53 17.04
N LYS A 86 -2.57 1.92 16.09
CA LYS A 86 -1.24 1.35 16.33
C LYS A 86 -0.16 2.43 16.44
N ALA A 87 -0.24 3.49 15.62
CA ALA A 87 0.73 4.58 15.62
C ALA A 87 0.90 5.24 17.01
N GLY A 88 -0.10 5.16 17.89
CA GLY A 88 -0.05 5.69 19.26
C GLY A 88 0.41 4.72 20.36
N LYS A 89 0.60 3.41 20.09
CA LYS A 89 0.96 2.44 21.13
C LYS A 89 2.47 2.18 21.14
N ARG A 90 3.15 2.73 22.16
CA ARG A 90 4.53 2.37 22.47
C ARG A 90 4.64 0.85 22.77
N PRO A 91 5.73 0.19 22.34
CA PRO A 91 5.92 -1.24 22.53
C PRO A 91 6.11 -1.62 24.01
N ASP A 92 5.82 -2.89 24.33
CA ASP A 92 5.95 -3.41 25.69
C ASP A 92 7.41 -3.48 26.14
N LYS A 93 7.76 -2.69 27.16
CA LYS A 93 9.12 -2.65 27.73
C LYS A 93 9.53 -3.88 28.53
N ARG A 94 8.68 -4.91 28.65
CA ARG A 94 9.03 -6.19 29.31
C ARG A 94 9.76 -7.17 28.40
N VAL A 95 9.73 -6.95 27.08
CA VAL A 95 10.33 -7.82 26.07
C VAL A 95 11.08 -7.01 25.02
N CYS A 96 12.17 -7.57 24.50
CA CYS A 96 12.85 -6.99 23.35
C CYS A 96 11.90 -6.97 22.16
N THR A 97 11.74 -5.82 21.51
CA THR A 97 10.90 -5.70 20.31
C THR A 97 11.45 -6.56 19.15
N GLY A 98 12.78 -6.64 19.05
CA GLY A 98 13.51 -7.39 18.03
C GLY A 98 13.40 -8.92 18.07
N CYS A 99 13.55 -9.54 19.24
CA CYS A 99 13.56 -11.01 19.38
C CYS A 99 12.55 -11.57 20.40
N ASN A 100 11.77 -10.70 21.04
CA ASN A 100 10.76 -11.05 22.06
C ASN A 100 11.32 -11.73 23.33
N VAL A 101 12.65 -11.67 23.56
CA VAL A 101 13.24 -12.11 24.82
C VAL A 101 12.74 -11.24 25.97
N ARG A 102 12.38 -11.86 27.10
CA ARG A 102 11.96 -11.12 28.30
C ARG A 102 13.16 -10.47 28.98
N PHE A 103 13.03 -9.20 29.30
CA PHE A 103 14.01 -8.50 30.12
C PHE A 103 13.92 -8.95 31.57
N ARG A 104 15.08 -8.95 32.23
CA ARG A 104 15.24 -9.33 33.64
C ARG A 104 16.24 -8.38 34.28
N ARG A 105 16.41 -8.48 35.60
CA ARG A 105 17.39 -7.66 36.34
C ARG A 105 18.82 -7.84 35.81
N ASP A 106 19.17 -9.07 35.44
CA ASP A 106 20.47 -9.51 34.90
C ASP A 106 20.57 -9.38 33.38
N TYR A 107 19.46 -9.08 32.70
CA TYR A 107 19.41 -8.92 31.25
C TYR A 107 18.48 -7.74 30.89
N PRO A 108 18.94 -6.50 31.12
CA PRO A 108 18.13 -5.30 30.97
C PRO A 108 17.95 -4.90 29.49
N ILE A 109 17.17 -3.84 29.27
CA ILE A 109 17.10 -3.14 27.98
C ILE A 109 18.47 -2.50 27.73
N ASP A 110 19.03 -2.72 26.54
CA ASP A 110 20.32 -2.16 26.13
C ASP A 110 20.15 -0.88 25.30
N GLN A 111 19.16 -0.85 24.41
CA GLN A 111 18.80 0.35 23.63
C GLN A 111 17.29 0.61 23.70
N GLU A 112 16.92 1.89 23.82
CA GLU A 112 15.55 2.37 23.72
C GLU A 112 15.48 3.50 22.70
N CYS A 113 14.62 3.37 21.68
CA CYS A 113 14.43 4.42 20.69
C CYS A 113 13.53 5.53 21.28
N PRO A 114 13.97 6.81 21.24
CA PRO A 114 13.20 7.91 21.83
C PRO A 114 11.87 8.15 21.08
N ASP A 115 11.88 7.94 19.76
CA ASP A 115 10.78 8.29 18.87
C ASP A 115 9.66 7.24 18.91
N CYS A 116 9.96 5.98 18.57
CA CYS A 116 8.96 4.91 18.51
C CYS A 116 8.90 4.03 19.77
N GLY A 117 9.81 4.22 20.73
CA GLY A 117 9.87 3.44 21.98
C GLY A 117 10.39 2.01 21.81
N TYR A 118 10.87 1.63 20.63
CA TYR A 118 11.47 0.31 20.36
C TYR A 118 12.56 -0.01 21.39
N VAL A 119 12.52 -1.20 21.98
CA VAL A 119 13.52 -1.66 22.95
C VAL A 119 14.27 -2.87 22.43
N ALA A 120 15.60 -2.87 22.57
CA ALA A 120 16.47 -3.96 22.16
C ALA A 120 17.24 -4.53 23.36
N CYS A 121 17.42 -5.85 23.38
CA CYS A 121 18.43 -6.48 24.24
C CYS A 121 19.83 -6.30 23.64
N GLU A 122 20.87 -6.50 24.45
CA GLU A 122 22.27 -6.39 24.03
C GLU A 122 22.56 -7.14 22.71
N SER A 123 22.11 -8.39 22.60
CA SER A 123 22.29 -9.18 21.37
C SER A 123 21.57 -8.57 20.17
N CYS A 124 20.38 -7.99 20.37
CA CYS A 124 19.68 -7.32 19.29
C CYS A 124 20.35 -5.99 18.94
N SER A 125 20.81 -5.20 19.90
CA SER A 125 21.48 -3.92 19.65
C SER A 125 22.71 -4.06 18.75
N CYS A 126 23.45 -5.17 18.85
CA CYS A 126 24.57 -5.44 17.97
C CYS A 126 24.17 -6.15 16.65
N HIS A 127 22.93 -6.62 16.51
CA HIS A 127 22.42 -7.31 15.32
C HIS A 127 21.61 -6.40 14.40
N HIS A 128 21.96 -6.38 13.13
CA HIS A 128 21.46 -5.37 12.19
C HIS A 128 20.06 -5.69 11.65
N SER A 129 19.61 -6.93 11.80
CA SER A 129 18.28 -7.39 11.38
C SER A 129 17.21 -7.31 12.47
N ARG A 130 17.62 -7.26 13.74
CA ARG A 130 16.72 -7.31 14.91
C ARG A 130 16.94 -6.16 15.90
N GLY A 131 17.95 -5.33 15.71
CA GLY A 131 18.23 -4.11 16.48
C GLY A 131 18.06 -2.86 15.65
N THR A 132 17.09 -2.85 14.73
CA THR A 132 16.74 -1.66 13.96
C THR A 132 15.33 -1.28 14.36
N CYS A 133 15.13 -0.04 14.83
CA CYS A 133 13.82 0.43 15.23
C CYS A 133 12.91 0.66 14.00
N GLU A 134 11.61 0.85 14.23
CA GLU A 134 10.62 1.00 13.15
C GLU A 134 10.46 2.44 12.65
N CYS A 135 11.35 3.35 13.04
CA CYS A 135 11.29 4.73 12.57
C CYS A 135 11.60 4.80 11.07
N PRO A 136 10.84 5.61 10.30
CA PRO A 136 11.02 5.68 8.85
C PRO A 136 12.39 6.27 8.49
N ASN A 137 12.84 7.31 9.19
CA ASN A 137 14.01 8.12 8.80
C ASN A 137 15.18 8.02 9.79
N SER A 138 15.07 7.22 10.85
CA SER A 138 16.10 7.09 11.89
C SER A 138 16.22 5.67 12.44
N ASN A 139 17.37 5.36 13.04
CA ASN A 139 17.59 4.18 13.87
C ASN A 139 18.03 4.61 15.27
N PHE A 140 17.20 4.36 16.28
CA PHE A 140 17.38 4.82 17.67
C PHE A 140 17.70 6.33 17.76
N GLY A 141 16.98 7.15 16.99
CA GLY A 141 17.16 8.61 16.97
C GLY A 141 18.31 9.11 16.09
N GLY A 142 19.22 8.24 15.64
CA GLY A 142 20.25 8.60 14.65
C GLY A 142 19.68 8.53 13.23
N PRO A 143 19.67 9.62 12.44
CA PRO A 143 19.07 9.62 11.11
C PRO A 143 19.81 8.67 10.16
N TYR A 144 19.09 8.03 9.24
CA TYR A 144 19.70 7.13 8.26
C TYR A 144 20.58 7.88 7.25
N CYS A 145 20.30 9.16 6.98
CA CYS A 145 20.99 9.90 5.94
C CYS A 145 22.51 10.03 6.17
N ASN A 146 22.96 10.10 7.42
CA ASN A 146 24.39 10.19 7.72
C ASN A 146 25.09 8.82 7.78
N ARG A 147 24.36 7.71 7.57
CA ARG A 147 24.93 6.35 7.60
C ARG A 147 25.26 5.91 6.18
N GLN A 148 26.28 5.07 6.03
CA GLN A 148 26.53 4.44 4.73
C GLN A 148 25.35 3.55 4.33
N PRO A 149 24.91 3.55 3.05
CA PRO A 149 23.85 2.67 2.60
C PRO A 149 24.17 1.20 2.88
N ALA A 150 23.25 0.49 3.56
CA ALA A 150 23.41 -0.92 3.88
C ALA A 150 22.09 -1.67 3.65
N TRP A 151 22.16 -2.95 3.33
CA TRP A 151 20.99 -3.78 3.00
C TRP A 151 20.00 -3.94 4.18
N TYR A 152 20.45 -3.71 5.41
CA TYR A 152 19.66 -3.86 6.64
C TYR A 152 19.11 -2.55 7.21
N HIS A 153 19.51 -1.39 6.67
CA HIS A 153 18.81 -0.14 6.97
C HIS A 153 17.41 -0.29 6.38
N GLY A 154 16.33 -0.12 7.15
CA GLY A 154 14.95 -0.35 6.69
C GLY A 154 14.10 -1.29 7.55
N GLY A 155 14.60 -1.68 8.73
CA GLY A 155 13.82 -2.44 9.71
C GLY A 155 13.58 -3.90 9.30
N ARG A 156 12.45 -4.48 9.72
CA ARG A 156 12.14 -5.90 9.47
C ARG A 156 11.79 -6.16 7.99
N GLY A 157 12.83 -6.40 7.19
CA GLY A 157 12.73 -7.04 5.87
C GLY A 157 12.72 -6.11 4.66
N GLY A 158 12.85 -4.80 4.86
CA GLY A 158 12.96 -3.81 3.78
C GLY A 158 14.34 -3.18 3.71
N ARG A 159 14.76 -2.79 2.50
CA ARG A 159 15.90 -1.90 2.28
C ARG A 159 15.40 -0.47 2.33
N TYR A 160 16.10 0.37 3.08
CA TYR A 160 15.83 1.78 3.22
C TYR A 160 16.12 2.49 1.91
N SER A 161 15.14 3.25 1.45
CA SER A 161 15.15 3.93 0.16
C SER A 161 15.11 5.45 0.29
N GLY A 162 15.26 5.98 1.50
CA GLY A 162 15.33 7.42 1.72
C GLY A 162 16.71 7.99 1.43
N ASP A 163 16.85 9.29 1.65
CA ASP A 163 18.08 10.02 1.34
C ASP A 163 19.30 9.57 2.14
N TYR A 164 20.45 9.66 1.50
CA TYR A 164 21.76 9.43 2.09
C TYR A 164 22.71 10.57 1.73
N HIS A 165 23.49 11.03 2.69
CA HIS A 165 24.58 11.99 2.52
C HIS A 165 25.62 11.73 3.63
N PRO A 166 26.26 10.54 3.66
CA PRO A 166 27.18 10.17 4.73
C PRO A 166 28.34 11.16 4.80
N GLU A 167 28.53 11.80 5.97
CA GLU A 167 29.66 12.69 6.21
C GLU A 167 30.78 11.89 6.89
N GLY A 168 31.80 11.46 6.12
CA GLY A 168 32.98 10.80 6.69
C GLY A 168 33.80 9.94 5.71
N TYR A 169 35.02 9.59 6.12
CA TYR A 169 35.96 8.68 5.44
C TYR A 169 36.14 8.91 3.92
N ASN A 170 36.52 10.12 3.52
CA ASN A 170 36.78 10.48 2.11
C ASN A 170 35.62 10.15 1.16
N LEU A 171 34.38 10.09 1.65
CA LEU A 171 33.20 9.89 0.84
C LEU A 171 32.37 11.18 0.91
N GLY A 172 32.26 11.87 -0.22
CA GLY A 172 31.60 13.16 -0.30
C GLY A 172 31.54 13.66 -1.74
N PRO A 173 30.76 14.72 -2.02
CA PRO A 173 30.64 15.26 -3.38
C PRO A 173 31.96 15.81 -3.93
N GLU A 174 32.92 16.16 -3.07
CA GLU A 174 34.25 16.64 -3.48
C GLU A 174 35.18 15.49 -3.90
N THR A 175 35.04 14.32 -3.25
CA THR A 175 35.91 13.15 -3.48
C THR A 175 35.33 12.21 -4.53
N ASP A 176 34.01 12.06 -4.55
CA ASP A 176 33.27 11.11 -5.39
C ASP A 176 32.03 11.79 -6.02
N PRO A 177 32.21 12.87 -6.81
CA PRO A 177 31.09 13.67 -7.33
C PRO A 177 30.05 12.85 -8.10
N ASP A 178 30.46 11.78 -8.77
CA ASP A 178 29.58 10.93 -9.59
C ASP A 178 28.57 10.11 -8.75
N LEU A 179 28.84 9.89 -7.46
CA LEU A 179 27.93 9.19 -6.55
C LEU A 179 26.79 10.09 -6.05
N TYR A 180 26.98 11.41 -6.08
CA TYR A 180 26.06 12.39 -5.53
C TYR A 180 25.19 13.02 -6.61
N GLU A 181 24.08 13.61 -6.19
CA GLU A 181 23.28 14.48 -7.04
C GLU A 181 24.07 15.74 -7.41
N ALA A 182 23.84 16.26 -8.62
CA ALA A 182 24.60 17.40 -9.16
C ALA A 182 24.39 18.71 -8.38
N GLU A 183 23.22 18.87 -7.75
CA GLU A 183 22.88 20.06 -6.97
C GLU A 183 22.40 19.67 -5.57
N PRO A 184 22.68 20.49 -4.55
CA PRO A 184 22.23 20.21 -3.20
C PRO A 184 20.74 20.52 -3.03
N ARG A 185 20.03 19.62 -2.36
CA ARG A 185 18.60 19.72 -2.04
C ARG A 185 18.35 19.47 -0.55
N THR A 186 17.15 19.79 -0.09
CA THR A 186 16.70 19.45 1.26
C THR A 186 16.62 17.93 1.39
N CYS A 187 17.25 17.37 2.42
CA CYS A 187 17.16 15.96 2.76
C CYS A 187 15.82 15.68 3.47
N ASP A 188 15.11 14.63 3.04
CA ASP A 188 13.83 14.22 3.60
C ASP A 188 13.96 13.62 5.01
N ASN A 189 15.17 13.34 5.47
CA ASN A 189 15.44 12.71 6.77
C ASN A 189 15.83 13.71 7.86
N CYS A 190 16.78 14.60 7.57
CA CYS A 190 17.27 15.59 8.53
C CYS A 190 16.77 17.01 8.25
N GLY A 191 16.19 17.28 7.07
CA GLY A 191 15.72 18.61 6.68
C GLY A 191 16.83 19.58 6.29
N GLU A 192 18.10 19.16 6.33
CA GLU A 192 19.23 20.00 5.94
C GLU A 192 19.43 20.02 4.42
N ARG A 193 19.95 21.13 3.90
CA ARG A 193 20.30 21.24 2.48
C ARG A 193 21.68 20.62 2.24
N LYS A 194 21.73 19.47 1.56
CA LYS A 194 22.93 18.64 1.36
C LYS A 194 23.01 18.12 -0.07
N PHE A 195 24.19 17.71 -0.48
CA PHE A 195 24.36 16.84 -1.65
C PHE A 195 23.99 15.42 -1.23
N CYS A 196 22.84 14.93 -1.69
CA CYS A 196 22.41 13.56 -1.42
C CYS A 196 22.99 12.61 -2.46
N LEU A 197 23.20 11.35 -2.09
CA LEU A 197 23.57 10.29 -3.02
C LEU A 197 22.48 10.13 -4.07
N SER A 198 22.90 10.04 -5.33
CA SER A 198 21.98 9.72 -6.43
C SER A 198 21.49 8.28 -6.29
N PRO A 199 20.36 7.90 -6.94
CA PRO A 199 19.92 6.51 -6.97
C PRO A 199 21.00 5.53 -7.46
N ALA A 200 21.83 5.95 -8.41
CA ALA A 200 22.98 5.19 -8.89
C ALA A 200 24.07 5.09 -7.81
N GLY A 201 24.42 6.19 -7.15
CA GLY A 201 25.40 6.20 -6.07
C GLY A 201 24.99 5.34 -4.86
N ILE A 202 23.69 5.33 -4.50
CA ILE A 202 23.15 4.42 -3.47
C ILE A 202 23.33 2.97 -3.90
N GLN A 203 23.05 2.65 -5.16
CA GLN A 203 23.22 1.29 -5.68
C GLN A 203 24.68 0.86 -5.72
N GLU A 204 25.59 1.75 -6.10
CA GLU A 204 27.03 1.52 -6.16
C GLU A 204 27.62 1.28 -4.77
N LEU A 205 27.36 2.18 -3.81
CA LEU A 205 27.86 2.02 -2.44
C LEU A 205 27.30 0.80 -1.73
N SER A 206 26.02 0.45 -1.96
CA SER A 206 25.43 -0.75 -1.35
C SER A 206 25.91 -2.06 -1.98
N ARG A 207 26.69 -2.03 -3.06
CA ARG A 207 27.37 -3.22 -3.61
C ARG A 207 28.77 -3.40 -3.04
N MET A 208 29.35 -2.32 -2.49
CA MET A 208 30.70 -2.34 -1.91
C MET A 208 30.73 -2.93 -0.50
N TYR A 209 29.57 -3.01 0.17
CA TYR A 209 29.39 -3.44 1.58
C TYR A 209 28.15 -4.35 1.72
#